data_AF-M8C8D9-F1
#
_entry.id   AF-M8C8D9-F1
#
_cell.length_a   1.000
_cell.length_b   1.000
_cell.length_c   1.000
_cell.angle_alpha   90.00
_cell.angle_beta   90.00
_cell.angle_gamma   90.00
#
_symmetry.space_group_name_H-M   'P 1'
#
loop_
_entity.id
_entity.type
_entity.pdbx_description
1 polymer ?
#
loop_
_entity_poly.entity_id
_entity_poly.type
_entity_poly.pdbx_seq_one_letter_code
_entity_poly.pdbx_strand_id
1 'polypeptide(L)'
;MGAAALLLLLVSLLAAVAATSNTSDSMQMERSEEETRRIFMEWKAEHGKTYSSVAEEEHRYDMFKHRLRDIDQGWHKRGYSAWSWDRERREEETRRIFVEWKAMNDKIYSSIENEEHRYAIFKDALREVDWNNAGYAIGVDTNYQGINKFTDLTEEESNAVCCGFIPKGSEPSPADLSRVAEIQERLRLVYAPPSLWAY
;
A
#
# COMPACT_ATOMS: atom_id res chain seq x y z
N MET A 1 27.33 75.76 14.45
CA MET A 1 26.62 76.42 13.34
C MET A 1 27.11 75.74 12.07
N GLY A 2 26.34 74.99 11.28
CA GLY A 2 24.91 75.10 11.02
C GLY A 2 24.06 73.84 11.25
N ALA A 3 22.79 74.15 11.45
CA ALA A 3 21.59 73.33 11.41
C ALA A 3 21.50 72.53 10.10
N ALA A 4 21.13 71.25 10.11
CA ALA A 4 19.78 70.69 10.27
C ALA A 4 18.84 70.98 9.07
N ALA A 5 18.02 69.95 8.76
CA ALA A 5 17.07 69.79 7.66
C ALA A 5 17.69 69.20 6.38
N LEU A 6 17.33 68.01 5.89
CA LEU A 6 16.08 67.24 5.97
C LEU A 6 16.41 65.75 6.25
N LEU A 7 15.93 65.07 7.29
CA LEU A 7 14.54 64.60 7.50
C LEU A 7 13.90 64.02 6.23
N LEU A 8 13.96 62.70 6.08
CA LEU A 8 12.83 61.78 5.94
C LEU A 8 13.26 60.49 5.21
N LEU A 9 13.57 59.44 5.96
CA LEU A 9 12.95 58.11 5.79
C LEU A 9 13.34 57.22 6.98
N LEU A 10 12.56 57.42 8.05
CA LEU A 10 12.00 56.38 8.92
C LEU A 10 12.94 55.26 9.40
N VAL A 11 13.46 55.49 10.60
CA VAL A 11 13.44 54.51 11.69
C VAL A 11 12.07 53.83 11.75
N SER A 12 12.01 52.51 11.57
CA SER A 12 11.26 51.55 12.41
C SER A 12 10.88 50.27 11.66
N LEU A 13 11.56 49.15 11.95
CA LEU A 13 10.95 47.82 12.12
C LEU A 13 11.99 46.89 12.78
N LEU A 14 12.17 46.93 14.10
CA LEU A 14 11.47 46.12 15.10
C LEU A 14 11.37 44.62 14.76
N ALA A 15 12.07 43.86 15.60
CA ALA A 15 11.66 42.60 16.21
C ALA A 15 11.51 41.35 15.33
N ALA A 16 12.44 40.43 15.57
CA ALA A 16 12.22 39.01 15.84
C ALA A 16 11.04 38.33 15.13
N VAL A 17 11.36 37.48 14.16
CA VAL A 17 10.67 36.20 14.02
C VAL A 17 11.73 35.11 13.90
N ALA A 18 11.82 34.29 14.94
CA ALA A 18 12.31 32.94 14.82
C ALA A 18 11.44 32.24 13.78
N ALA A 19 12.01 31.99 12.60
CA ALA A 19 11.54 30.93 11.74
C ALA A 19 12.63 29.87 11.75
N THR A 20 12.54 28.98 12.73
CA THR A 20 12.82 27.57 12.46
C THR A 20 12.03 27.24 11.20
N SER A 21 12.68 27.28 10.05
CA SER A 21 12.18 26.56 8.89
C SER A 21 12.34 25.08 9.22
N ASN A 22 11.42 24.58 10.04
CA ASN A 22 10.91 23.23 9.91
C ASN A 22 10.21 23.19 8.56
N THR A 23 11.00 23.25 7.50
CA THR A 23 10.61 22.64 6.25
C THR A 23 10.55 21.16 6.63
N SER A 24 9.34 20.65 6.79
CA SER A 24 9.06 19.24 6.55
C SER A 24 9.50 18.96 5.11
N ASP A 25 10.81 18.85 4.93
CA ASP A 25 11.43 18.32 3.76
C ASP A 25 11.15 16.82 3.85
N SER A 26 9.94 16.45 3.44
CA SER A 26 9.68 15.12 2.97
C SER A 26 10.59 14.95 1.75
N MET A 27 11.87 14.68 2.01
CA MET A 27 12.81 14.23 1.00
C MET A 27 12.13 13.06 0.33
N GLN A 28 11.63 13.28 -0.87
CA GLN A 28 11.23 12.24 -1.80
C GLN A 28 12.51 11.45 -2.03
N MET A 29 12.75 10.42 -1.22
CA MET A 29 13.94 9.60 -1.32
C MET A 29 13.72 8.65 -2.50
N GLU A 30 13.75 9.23 -3.71
CA GLU A 30 13.79 8.44 -4.93
C GLU A 30 15.06 7.57 -4.89
N ARG A 31 14.91 6.31 -5.30
CA ARG A 31 16.03 5.38 -5.39
C ARG A 31 17.10 5.92 -6.32
N SER A 32 18.36 5.63 -5.99
CA SER A 32 19.48 5.93 -6.87
C SER A 32 19.36 5.16 -8.19
N GLU A 33 19.93 5.71 -9.27
CA GLU A 33 20.01 5.06 -10.58
C GLU A 33 20.72 3.70 -10.49
N GLU A 34 21.78 3.63 -9.68
CA GLU A 34 22.55 2.42 -9.43
C GLU A 34 21.70 1.34 -8.75
N GLU A 35 20.83 1.74 -7.82
CA GLU A 35 19.88 0.84 -7.17
C GLU A 35 18.83 0.35 -8.16
N THR A 36 18.20 1.23 -8.95
CA THR A 36 17.18 0.81 -9.91
C THR A 36 17.75 -0.09 -11.01
N ARG A 37 18.98 0.16 -11.46
CA ARG A 37 19.68 -0.73 -12.42
C ARG A 37 20.02 -2.08 -11.82
N ARG A 38 20.48 -2.14 -10.57
CA ARG A 38 20.76 -3.41 -9.90
C ARG A 38 19.50 -4.28 -9.83
N ILE A 39 18.38 -3.70 -9.39
CA ILE A 39 17.09 -4.41 -9.30
C ILE A 39 16.65 -4.90 -10.69
N PHE A 40 16.79 -4.06 -11.72
CA PHE A 40 16.45 -4.45 -13.10
C PHE A 40 17.29 -5.64 -13.59
N MET A 41 18.59 -5.66 -13.30
CA MET A 41 19.49 -6.74 -13.71
C MET A 41 19.22 -8.05 -12.97
N GLU A 42 18.97 -7.98 -11.66
CA GLU A 42 18.56 -9.14 -10.85
C GLU A 42 17.25 -9.73 -11.38
N TRP A 43 16.24 -8.87 -11.62
CA TRP A 43 14.97 -9.30 -12.19
C TRP A 43 15.13 -9.99 -13.55
N LYS A 44 15.92 -9.39 -14.46
CA LYS A 44 16.20 -9.98 -15.78
C LYS A 44 16.80 -11.38 -15.63
N ALA A 45 17.73 -11.55 -14.71
CA ALA A 45 18.40 -12.82 -14.47
C ALA A 45 17.42 -13.87 -13.94
N GLU A 46 16.62 -13.54 -12.94
CA GLU A 46 15.63 -14.48 -12.35
C GLU A 46 14.58 -14.91 -13.37
N HIS A 47 14.12 -13.99 -14.21
CA HIS A 47 13.04 -14.25 -15.16
C HIS A 47 13.54 -14.67 -16.56
N GLY A 48 14.85 -14.90 -16.71
CA GLY A 48 15.45 -15.29 -17.98
C GLY A 48 15.20 -14.29 -19.11
N LYS A 49 15.05 -13.00 -18.79
CA LYS A 49 14.72 -11.96 -19.77
C LYS A 49 15.97 -11.54 -20.53
N THR A 50 15.87 -11.63 -21.84
CA THR A 50 16.86 -11.10 -22.79
C THR A 50 16.16 -10.15 -23.75
N TYR A 51 16.93 -9.19 -24.27
CA TYR A 51 16.42 -8.20 -25.21
C TYR A 51 17.18 -8.28 -26.52
N SER A 52 16.51 -7.90 -27.60
CA SER A 52 17.04 -8.00 -28.97
C SER A 52 18.21 -7.05 -29.24
N SER A 53 18.35 -5.98 -28.44
CA SER A 53 19.41 -4.98 -28.56
C SER A 53 19.60 -4.19 -27.26
N VAL A 54 20.73 -3.47 -27.16
CA VAL A 54 20.99 -2.52 -26.06
C VAL A 54 19.95 -1.40 -26.03
N ALA A 55 19.51 -0.90 -27.19
CA ALA A 55 18.51 0.16 -27.25
C ALA A 55 17.13 -0.31 -26.73
N GLU A 56 16.72 -1.53 -27.05
CA GLU A 56 15.51 -2.15 -26.49
C GLU A 56 15.65 -2.37 -24.98
N GLU A 57 16.82 -2.81 -24.53
CA GLU A 57 17.08 -3.00 -23.10
C GLU A 57 16.97 -1.69 -22.30
N GLU A 58 17.57 -0.61 -22.79
CA GLU A 58 17.46 0.71 -22.16
C GLU A 58 16.01 1.22 -22.16
N HIS A 59 15.25 1.01 -23.26
CA HIS A 59 13.83 1.35 -23.30
C HIS A 59 13.01 0.57 -22.25
N ARG A 60 13.30 -0.73 -22.08
CA ARG A 60 12.65 -1.57 -21.07
C ARG A 60 13.02 -1.16 -19.65
N TYR A 61 14.27 -0.76 -19.45
CA TYR A 61 14.73 -0.20 -18.19
C TYR A 61 14.01 1.13 -17.86
N ASP A 62 13.83 2.03 -18.82
CA ASP A 62 13.09 3.28 -18.60
C ASP A 62 11.62 3.01 -18.19
N MET A 63 10.96 2.07 -18.87
CA MET A 63 9.61 1.65 -18.49
C MET A 63 9.56 1.02 -17.10
N PHE A 64 10.52 0.15 -16.79
CA PHE A 64 10.69 -0.47 -15.47
C PHE A 64 10.85 0.60 -14.38
N LYS A 65 11.76 1.55 -14.61
CA LYS A 65 12.08 2.61 -13.65
C LYS A 65 10.88 3.51 -13.38
N HIS A 66 10.14 3.86 -14.43
CA HIS A 66 8.91 4.64 -14.29
C HIS A 66 7.89 3.95 -13.39
N ARG A 67 7.60 2.68 -13.64
CA ARG A 67 6.59 1.93 -12.86
C ARG A 67 7.04 1.68 -11.43
N LEU A 68 8.33 1.39 -11.23
CA LEU A 68 8.92 1.24 -9.90
C LEU A 68 8.71 2.51 -9.06
N ARG A 69 8.94 3.68 -9.66
CA ARG A 69 8.66 4.98 -9.01
C ARG A 69 7.19 5.15 -8.65
N ASP A 70 6.27 4.79 -9.54
CA ASP A 70 4.84 4.92 -9.28
C ASP A 70 4.38 4.06 -8.10
N ILE A 71 4.95 2.85 -7.98
CA ILE A 71 4.71 1.94 -6.86
C ILE A 71 5.24 2.55 -5.56
N ASP A 72 6.50 2.99 -5.54
CA ASP A 72 7.12 3.60 -4.37
C ASP A 72 6.30 4.80 -3.88
N GLN A 73 5.93 5.72 -4.78
CA GLN A 73 5.11 6.87 -4.44
C GLN A 73 3.72 6.47 -3.93
N GLY A 74 3.09 5.47 -4.56
CA GLY A 74 1.78 4.96 -4.16
C GLY A 74 1.78 4.34 -2.76
N TRP A 75 2.92 3.81 -2.34
CA TRP A 75 3.14 3.23 -1.03
C TRP A 75 3.51 4.27 0.01
N HIS A 76 4.41 5.20 -0.33
CA HIS A 76 4.75 6.34 0.53
C HIS A 76 3.53 7.21 0.87
N LYS A 77 2.65 7.49 -0.11
CA LYS A 77 1.39 8.22 0.14
C LYS A 77 0.44 7.52 1.12
N ARG A 78 0.59 6.20 1.29
CA ARG A 78 -0.24 5.37 2.16
C ARG A 78 0.45 4.97 3.47
N GLY A 79 1.67 5.46 3.72
CA GLY A 79 2.45 5.13 4.94
C GLY A 79 3.35 3.89 4.83
N TYR A 80 3.41 3.26 3.65
CA TYR A 80 4.15 2.01 3.45
C TYR A 80 5.58 2.28 2.99
N SER A 81 6.56 1.58 3.57
CA SER A 81 7.96 1.63 3.11
C SER A 81 8.09 0.94 1.75
N ALA A 82 8.75 1.63 0.82
CA ALA A 82 9.04 1.15 -0.52
C ALA A 82 9.76 -0.20 -0.47
N TRP A 83 9.07 -1.26 -0.92
CA TRP A 83 9.56 -2.63 -0.93
C TRP A 83 10.75 -2.81 -1.86
N SER A 84 11.68 -3.65 -1.42
CA SER A 84 12.81 -4.13 -2.21
C SER A 84 12.42 -5.48 -2.79
N TRP A 85 12.70 -5.69 -4.08
CA TRP A 85 12.19 -6.85 -4.81
C TRP A 85 12.60 -8.22 -4.25
N ASP A 86 13.72 -8.23 -3.54
CA ASP A 86 14.35 -9.40 -2.90
C ASP A 86 14.11 -9.47 -1.37
N ARG A 87 13.47 -8.47 -0.76
CA ARG A 87 13.31 -8.43 0.70
C ARG A 87 11.87 -8.69 1.10
N GLU A 88 11.65 -9.84 1.72
CA GLU A 88 10.44 -10.05 2.51
C GLU A 88 10.35 -8.94 3.58
N ARG A 89 9.20 -8.26 3.64
CA ARG A 89 8.99 -7.23 4.66
C ARG A 89 9.21 -7.79 6.06
N ARG A 90 9.85 -7.00 6.91
CA ARG A 90 10.04 -7.38 8.31
C ARG A 90 8.68 -7.49 9.00
N GLU A 91 8.59 -8.35 10.01
CA GLU A 91 7.38 -8.52 10.82
C GLU A 91 6.89 -7.18 11.40
N GLU A 92 7.81 -6.34 11.88
CA GLU A 92 7.47 -5.02 12.41
C GLU A 92 6.83 -4.11 11.35
N GLU A 93 7.25 -4.26 10.10
CA GLU A 93 6.73 -3.48 8.97
C GLU A 93 5.33 -3.95 8.60
N THR A 94 5.13 -5.26 8.41
CA THR A 94 3.81 -5.82 8.10
C THR A 94 2.80 -5.56 9.22
N ARG A 95 3.23 -5.55 10.49
CA ARG A 95 2.40 -5.16 11.64
C ARG A 95 1.98 -3.69 11.60
N ARG A 96 2.90 -2.77 11.29
CA ARG A 96 2.55 -1.34 11.15
C ARG A 96 1.54 -1.13 10.03
N ILE A 97 1.78 -1.75 8.87
CA ILE A 97 0.89 -1.73 7.71
C ILE A 97 -0.52 -2.23 8.11
N PHE A 98 -0.59 -3.34 8.84
CA PHE A 98 -1.86 -3.91 9.29
C PHE A 98 -2.61 -2.97 10.24
N VAL A 99 -1.94 -2.34 11.20
CA VAL A 99 -2.56 -1.38 12.13
C VAL A 99 -3.12 -0.17 11.38
N GLU A 100 -2.35 0.39 10.44
CA GLU A 100 -2.81 1.52 9.61
C GLU A 100 -3.99 1.12 8.73
N TRP A 101 -3.91 -0.04 8.07
CA TRP A 101 -4.99 -0.58 7.26
C TRP A 101 -6.27 -0.83 8.06
N LYS A 102 -6.16 -1.38 9.28
CA LYS A 102 -7.32 -1.56 10.17
C LYS A 102 -8.00 -0.24 10.47
N ALA A 103 -7.22 0.79 10.81
CA ALA A 103 -7.73 2.12 11.10
C ALA A 103 -8.41 2.76 9.87
N MET A 104 -7.83 2.59 8.67
CA MET A 104 -8.42 3.09 7.43
C MET A 104 -9.72 2.38 7.03
N ASN A 105 -9.94 1.16 7.50
CA ASN A 105 -11.09 0.32 7.13
C ASN A 105 -12.01 0.01 8.33
N ASP A 106 -11.91 0.80 9.41
CA ASP A 106 -12.71 0.69 10.64
C ASP A 106 -12.79 -0.74 11.20
N LYS A 107 -11.68 -1.47 11.17
CA LYS A 107 -11.62 -2.88 11.60
C LYS A 107 -11.49 -3.01 13.11
N ILE A 108 -12.40 -3.78 13.69
CA ILE A 108 -12.37 -4.19 15.09
C ILE A 108 -12.54 -5.71 15.14
N TYR A 109 -11.69 -6.39 15.90
CA TYR A 109 -11.72 -7.84 16.08
C TYR A 109 -12.17 -8.19 17.49
N SER A 110 -12.88 -9.31 17.63
CA SER A 110 -13.51 -9.72 18.90
C SER A 110 -12.53 -10.23 19.95
N SER A 111 -11.33 -10.67 19.55
CA SER A 111 -10.29 -11.14 20.46
C SER A 111 -8.90 -10.98 19.85
N ILE A 112 -7.86 -11.15 20.68
CA ILE A 112 -6.47 -11.14 20.23
C ILE A 112 -6.22 -12.30 19.25
N GLU A 113 -6.74 -13.49 19.54
CA GLU A 113 -6.61 -14.65 18.65
C GLU A 113 -7.27 -14.41 17.29
N ASN A 114 -8.43 -13.74 17.28
CA ASN A 114 -9.10 -13.34 16.04
C ASN A 114 -8.24 -12.35 15.25
N GLU A 115 -7.70 -11.33 15.93
CA GLU A 115 -6.82 -10.34 15.30
C GLU A 115 -5.54 -10.96 14.73
N GLU A 116 -4.91 -11.87 15.47
CA GLU A 116 -3.71 -12.60 15.00
C GLU A 116 -4.01 -13.46 13.78
N HIS A 117 -5.17 -14.14 13.76
CA HIS A 117 -5.61 -14.91 12.60
C HIS A 117 -5.84 -14.01 11.37
N ARG A 118 -6.51 -12.86 11.57
CA ARG A 118 -6.78 -11.87 10.52
C ARG A 118 -5.49 -11.25 9.99
N TYR A 119 -4.54 -10.98 10.89
CA TYR A 119 -3.22 -10.51 10.53
C TYR A 119 -2.45 -11.52 9.68
N ALA A 120 -2.50 -12.82 10.01
CA ALA A 120 -1.84 -13.85 9.20
C ALA A 120 -2.36 -13.86 7.75
N ILE A 121 -3.69 -13.86 7.57
CA ILE A 121 -4.33 -13.78 6.25
C ILE A 121 -3.92 -12.49 5.53
N PHE A 122 -4.00 -11.35 6.23
CA PHE A 122 -3.61 -10.06 5.70
C PHE A 122 -2.15 -10.04 5.24
N LYS A 123 -1.25 -10.63 6.02
CA LYS A 123 0.19 -10.68 5.73
C LYS A 123 0.45 -11.49 4.46
N ASP A 124 -0.24 -12.62 4.28
CA ASP A 124 -0.12 -13.43 3.07
C ASP A 124 -0.67 -12.69 1.85
N ALA A 125 -1.86 -12.09 1.94
CA ALA A 125 -2.42 -11.28 0.87
C ALA A 125 -1.52 -10.07 0.51
N LEU A 126 -0.91 -9.45 1.52
CA LEU A 126 0.04 -8.35 1.32
C LEU A 126 1.30 -8.82 0.56
N ARG A 127 1.81 -10.03 0.84
CA ARG A 127 2.91 -10.63 0.06
C ARG A 127 2.52 -10.86 -1.39
N GLU A 128 1.30 -11.33 -1.66
CA GLU A 128 0.79 -11.50 -3.03
C GLU A 128 0.68 -10.15 -3.76
N VAL A 129 0.15 -9.13 -3.10
CA VAL A 129 0.08 -7.77 -3.66
C VAL A 129 1.46 -7.20 -3.96
N ASP A 130 2.43 -7.41 -3.06
CA ASP A 130 3.81 -7.02 -3.31
C ASP A 130 4.36 -7.70 -4.55
N TRP A 131 4.22 -9.03 -4.62
CA TRP A 131 4.74 -9.83 -5.73
C TRP A 131 4.10 -9.45 -7.06
N ASN A 132 2.78 -9.24 -7.11
CA ASN A 132 2.11 -8.76 -8.32
C ASN A 132 2.58 -7.35 -8.69
N ASN A 133 2.69 -6.43 -7.72
CA ASN A 133 3.12 -5.06 -8.01
C ASN A 133 4.56 -5.00 -8.48
N ALA A 134 5.38 -5.91 -7.96
CA ALA A 134 6.70 -6.16 -8.47
C ALA A 134 6.66 -6.57 -9.94
N GLY A 135 5.90 -7.63 -10.25
CA GLY A 135 5.68 -8.09 -11.61
C GLY A 135 5.12 -6.99 -12.51
N TYR A 136 4.27 -6.11 -11.99
CA TYR A 136 3.76 -4.95 -12.71
C TYR A 136 4.87 -3.93 -12.99
N ALA A 137 5.70 -3.61 -11.99
CA ALA A 137 6.86 -2.73 -12.12
C ALA A 137 7.75 -3.17 -13.28
N ILE A 138 7.94 -4.48 -13.37
CA ILE A 138 8.88 -5.12 -14.30
C ILE A 138 8.20 -5.62 -15.58
N GLY A 139 6.89 -5.38 -15.74
CA GLY A 139 6.11 -5.73 -16.92
C GLY A 139 5.86 -7.21 -17.16
N VAL A 140 5.99 -8.03 -16.12
CA VAL A 140 5.52 -9.43 -16.06
C VAL A 140 4.01 -9.47 -15.83
N ASP A 141 3.51 -8.63 -14.93
CA ASP A 141 2.09 -8.52 -14.63
C ASP A 141 1.47 -7.34 -15.37
N THR A 142 0.17 -7.48 -15.64
CA THR A 142 -0.57 -6.53 -16.48
C THR A 142 -1.21 -5.41 -15.67
N ASN A 143 -1.36 -5.58 -14.36
CA ASN A 143 -2.07 -4.65 -13.49
C ASN A 143 -1.35 -4.42 -12.16
N TYR A 144 -1.53 -3.21 -11.65
CA TYR A 144 -1.23 -2.87 -10.27
C TYR A 144 -2.36 -3.34 -9.34
N GLN A 145 -2.00 -3.90 -8.20
CA GLN A 145 -2.90 -4.33 -7.13
C GLN A 145 -2.68 -3.51 -5.86
N GLY A 146 -3.70 -3.39 -5.04
CA GLY A 146 -3.61 -2.75 -3.74
C GLY A 146 -4.39 -3.55 -2.71
N ILE A 147 -3.97 -3.42 -1.44
CA ILE A 147 -4.79 -3.91 -0.34
C ILE A 147 -6.11 -3.13 -0.29
N ASN A 148 -7.17 -3.81 0.13
CA ASN A 148 -8.54 -3.32 0.14
C ASN A 148 -9.23 -3.72 1.45
N LYS A 149 -10.51 -3.36 1.63
CA LYS A 149 -11.24 -3.62 2.88
C LYS A 149 -11.46 -5.09 3.24
N PHE A 150 -11.12 -6.03 2.35
CA PHE A 150 -11.27 -7.47 2.48
C PHE A 150 -9.93 -8.22 2.52
N THR A 151 -8.80 -7.51 2.63
CA THR A 151 -7.46 -8.12 2.57
C THR A 151 -7.17 -9.09 3.72
N ASP A 152 -7.92 -9.05 4.82
CA ASP A 152 -7.82 -10.01 5.94
C ASP A 152 -8.83 -11.18 5.83
N LEU A 153 -9.48 -11.36 4.68
CA LEU A 153 -10.40 -12.46 4.40
C LEU A 153 -9.74 -13.51 3.52
N THR A 154 -10.04 -14.78 3.81
CA THR A 154 -9.74 -15.85 2.86
C THR A 154 -10.61 -15.71 1.61
N GLU A 155 -10.26 -16.40 0.52
CA GLU A 155 -11.10 -16.44 -0.69
C GLU A 155 -12.52 -16.92 -0.38
N GLU A 156 -12.65 -17.95 0.45
CA GLU A 156 -13.93 -18.49 0.89
C GLU A 156 -14.75 -17.47 1.70
N GLU A 157 -14.10 -16.76 2.62
CA GLU A 157 -14.74 -15.71 3.42
C GLU A 157 -15.14 -14.51 2.55
N SER A 158 -14.29 -14.10 1.62
CA SER A 158 -14.56 -13.05 0.65
C SER A 158 -15.76 -13.41 -0.22
N ASN A 159 -15.82 -14.64 -0.73
CA ASN A 159 -16.95 -15.14 -1.52
C ASN A 159 -18.25 -15.16 -0.71
N ALA A 160 -18.21 -15.63 0.54
CA ALA A 160 -19.39 -15.66 1.42
C ALA A 160 -19.96 -14.27 1.75
N VAL A 161 -19.10 -13.24 1.76
CA VAL A 161 -19.51 -11.85 2.09
C VAL A 161 -19.84 -11.02 0.84
N CYS A 162 -19.13 -11.24 -0.27
CA CYS A 162 -19.19 -10.37 -1.45
C CYS A 162 -20.00 -10.98 -2.61
N CYS A 163 -20.07 -12.31 -2.70
CA CYS A 163 -20.57 -13.00 -3.89
C CYS A 163 -21.87 -13.73 -3.57
N GLY A 164 -23.01 -13.06 -3.78
CA GLY A 164 -24.34 -13.70 -3.76
C GLY A 164 -24.75 -14.35 -5.09
N PHE A 165 -23.83 -14.43 -6.06
CA PHE A 165 -24.14 -14.96 -7.38
C PHE A 165 -24.09 -16.48 -7.38
N ILE A 166 -25.27 -17.09 -7.49
CA ILE A 166 -25.43 -18.53 -7.70
C ILE A 166 -25.72 -18.74 -9.19
N PRO A 167 -24.80 -19.35 -9.96
CA PRO A 167 -25.06 -19.70 -11.36
C PRO A 167 -26.33 -20.55 -11.49
N LYS A 168 -27.12 -20.30 -12.53
CA LYS A 168 -28.36 -21.04 -12.77
C LYS A 168 -28.03 -22.52 -13.00
N GLY A 169 -28.56 -23.41 -12.14
CA GLY A 169 -28.29 -24.86 -12.21
C GLY A 169 -27.20 -25.35 -11.24
N SER A 170 -26.59 -24.47 -10.45
CA SER A 170 -25.68 -24.82 -9.34
C SER A 170 -26.29 -24.39 -8.01
N GLU A 171 -27.52 -24.84 -7.71
CA GLU A 171 -28.14 -24.56 -6.42
C GLU A 171 -27.23 -25.10 -5.30
N PRO A 172 -26.84 -24.27 -4.31
CA PRO A 172 -26.00 -24.72 -3.23
C PRO A 172 -26.72 -25.78 -2.43
N SER A 173 -25.98 -26.79 -1.98
CA SER A 173 -26.55 -27.78 -1.07
C SER A 173 -26.92 -27.11 0.27
N PRO A 174 -27.80 -27.74 1.07
CA PRO A 174 -28.06 -27.27 2.44
C PRO A 174 -26.77 -27.14 3.29
N ALA A 175 -25.76 -27.98 3.04
CA ALA A 175 -24.47 -27.89 3.71
C ALA A 175 -23.69 -26.63 3.30
N ASP A 176 -23.70 -26.28 2.01
CA ASP A 176 -23.05 -25.06 1.51
C ASP A 176 -23.71 -23.81 2.10
N LEU A 177 -25.04 -23.78 2.17
CA LEU A 177 -25.79 -22.71 2.81
C LEU A 177 -25.46 -22.57 4.30
N SER A 178 -25.36 -23.71 5.01
CA SER A 178 -25.00 -23.70 6.43
C SER A 178 -23.58 -23.19 6.65
N ARG A 179 -22.64 -23.55 5.77
CA ARG A 179 -21.25 -23.10 5.84
C ARG A 179 -21.12 -21.60 5.58
N VAL A 180 -21.84 -21.08 4.58
CA VAL A 180 -21.90 -19.63 4.31
C VAL A 180 -22.49 -18.88 5.51
N ALA A 181 -23.57 -19.40 6.10
CA ALA A 181 -24.18 -18.78 7.28
C ALA A 181 -23.22 -18.74 8.48
N GLU A 182 -22.48 -19.82 8.73
CA GLU A 182 -21.47 -19.88 9.79
C GLU A 182 -20.36 -18.84 9.58
N ILE A 183 -19.87 -18.71 8.34
CA ILE A 183 -18.85 -17.72 7.97
C ILE A 183 -19.37 -16.30 8.18
N GLN A 184 -20.60 -16.02 7.72
CA GLN A 184 -21.21 -14.70 7.87
C GLN A 184 -21.40 -14.32 9.34
N GLU A 185 -21.83 -15.26 10.19
CA GLU A 185 -21.98 -15.00 11.63
C GLU A 185 -20.61 -14.73 12.29
N ARG A 186 -19.57 -15.50 11.92
CA ARG A 186 -18.20 -15.26 12.41
C ARG A 186 -17.66 -13.89 12.01
N LEU A 187 -18.01 -13.41 10.81
CA LEU A 187 -17.55 -12.13 10.26
C LEU A 187 -18.45 -10.94 10.66
N ARG A 188 -19.61 -11.21 11.27
CA ARG A 188 -20.65 -10.20 11.54
C ARG A 188 -20.11 -9.00 12.31
N LEU A 189 -19.32 -9.20 13.37
CA LEU A 189 -18.79 -8.08 14.16
C LEU A 189 -17.72 -7.25 13.43
N VAL A 190 -17.10 -7.80 12.39
CA VAL A 190 -16.01 -7.17 11.63
C VAL A 190 -16.53 -6.46 10.37
N TYR A 191 -17.61 -6.98 9.78
CA TYR A 191 -18.10 -6.60 8.45
C TYR A 191 -19.57 -6.24 8.36
N ALA A 192 -20.37 -6.43 9.42
CA ALA A 192 -21.76 -6.03 9.38
C ALA A 192 -21.85 -4.49 9.39
N PRO A 193 -22.61 -3.88 8.46
CA PRO A 193 -22.94 -2.46 8.55
C PRO A 193 -23.58 -2.17 9.93
N PRO A 194 -23.33 -0.99 10.54
CA PRO A 194 -23.84 -0.64 11.86
C PRO A 194 -25.36 -0.84 12.04
N SER A 195 -26.12 -0.80 10.94
CA SER A 195 -27.56 -1.09 10.88
C SER A 195 -27.95 -2.53 11.24
N LEU A 196 -27.01 -3.47 11.31
CA LEU A 196 -27.23 -4.89 11.62
C LEU A 196 -26.71 -5.30 13.01
N TRP A 197 -26.24 -4.33 13.81
CA TRP A 197 -25.75 -4.54 15.18
C TRP A 197 -26.86 -4.60 16.24
N ALA A 198 -28.12 -4.42 15.84
CA ALA A 198 -29.27 -4.58 16.72
C ALA A 198 -30.11 -5.80 16.26
N TYR A 199 -30.15 -6.82 17.11
CA TYR A 199 -31.36 -7.47 17.66
C TYR A 199 -30.93 -8.49 18.72
#